data_AF-A0A6I5ZT64-F1
#
_entry.id   AF-A0A6I5ZT64-F1
#
_cell.length_a   1.000
_cell.length_b   1.000
_cell.length_c   1.000
_cell.angle_alpha   90.00
_cell.angle_beta   90.00
_cell.angle_gamma   90.00
#
_symmetry.space_group_name_H-M   'P 1'
#
loop_
_entity.id
_entity.type
_entity.pdbx_description
1 polymer ?
#
loop_
_entity_poly.entity_id
_entity_poly.type
_entity_poly.pdbx_seq_one_letter_code
_entity_poly.pdbx_strand_id
1 'polypeptide(L)'
;MLWGMFGWRIAALYIGSGLLVAIAGGIVIGKLHLENEVESYVYQIKFGGLVATQERELTWVDRYQYALNYMKDILCRVWLYVVIGIAIGGFIHGYAPEDLLVRYAGPSNLLAVPIAVAIGVPL
;
A
#
# COMPACT_ATOMS: atom_id res chain seq x y z
N MET A 1 4.13 12.85 7.60
CA MET A 1 2.87 13.54 7.24
C MET A 1 1.87 13.45 8.39
N LEU A 2 1.42 12.26 8.83
CA LEU A 2 0.44 12.15 9.94
C LEU A 2 0.91 12.72 11.29
N TRP A 3 2.12 12.39 11.74
CA TRP A 3 2.66 12.91 13.01
C TRP A 3 2.80 14.44 13.03
N GLY A 4 3.16 15.03 11.89
CA GLY A 4 3.36 16.48 11.74
C GLY A 4 2.06 17.27 11.58
N MET A 5 1.01 16.67 11.00
CA MET A 5 -0.29 17.33 10.74
C MET A 5 -1.35 17.05 11.81
N PHE A 6 -1.31 15.86 12.43
CA PHE A 6 -2.37 15.35 13.32
C PHE A 6 -1.85 14.95 14.72
N GLY A 7 -0.53 14.97 14.93
CA GLY A 7 0.09 14.64 16.22
C GLY A 7 0.24 13.15 16.50
N TRP A 8 1.02 12.82 17.53
CA TRP A 8 1.45 11.45 17.84
C TRP A 8 0.30 10.51 18.23
N ARG A 9 -0.76 11.04 18.86
CA ARG A 9 -1.94 10.25 19.27
C ARG A 9 -2.68 9.68 18.06
N ILE A 10 -2.89 10.50 17.04
CA ILE A 10 -3.57 10.10 15.81
C ILE A 10 -2.69 9.14 15.02
N ALA A 11 -1.38 9.42 14.92
CA ALA A 11 -0.44 8.52 14.26
C ALA A 11 -0.41 7.11 14.91
N ALA A 12 -0.35 7.04 16.24
CA ALA A 12 -0.35 5.77 16.97
C ALA A 12 -1.67 5.00 16.77
N LEU A 13 -2.81 5.68 16.78
CA LEU A 13 -4.10 5.06 16.54
C LEU A 13 -4.19 4.49 15.12
N TYR A 14 -3.70 5.22 14.12
CA TYR A 14 -3.68 4.79 12.72
C TYR A 14 -2.78 3.57 12.49
N ILE A 15 -1.58 3.60 13.08
CA ILE A 15 -0.62 2.47 12.99
C ILE A 15 -1.21 1.26 13.72
N GLY A 16 -1.76 1.46 14.92
CA GLY A 16 -2.35 0.39 15.72
C GLY A 16 -3.56 -0.25 15.06
N SER A 17 -4.49 0.55 14.52
CA SER A 17 -5.65 0.05 13.80
C SER A 17 -5.26 -0.68 12.52
N GLY A 18 -4.35 -0.10 11.73
CA GLY A 18 -3.84 -0.72 10.51
C GLY A 18 -3.16 -2.07 10.78
N LEU A 19 -2.33 -2.14 11.82
CA LEU A 19 -1.67 -3.38 12.23
C LEU A 19 -2.66 -4.43 12.69
N LEU A 20 -3.65 -4.05 13.50
CA LEU A 20 -4.70 -4.97 13.96
C LEU A 20 -5.48 -5.54 12.78
N VAL A 21 -5.92 -4.69 11.85
CA VAL A 21 -6.63 -5.11 10.64
C VAL A 21 -5.76 -6.02 9.78
N ALA A 22 -4.47 -5.69 9.60
CA ALA A 22 -3.54 -6.53 8.83
C ALA A 22 -3.36 -7.91 9.45
N ILE A 23 -3.16 -7.99 10.77
CA ILE A 23 -3.00 -9.26 11.50
C ILE A 23 -4.30 -10.08 11.43
N ALA A 24 -5.44 -9.46 11.75
CA ALA A 24 -6.72 -10.15 11.73
C ALA A 24 -7.08 -10.64 10.32
N GLY A 25 -6.88 -9.79 9.31
CA GLY A 25 -7.08 -10.15 7.91
C GLY A 25 -6.18 -11.31 7.48
N GLY A 26 -4.89 -11.26 7.84
CA GLY A 26 -3.94 -12.35 7.59
C GLY A 26 -4.37 -13.68 8.24
N ILE A 27 -4.84 -13.64 9.48
CA ILE A 27 -5.35 -14.84 10.19
C ILE A 27 -6.61 -15.37 9.50
N VAL A 28 -7.55 -14.51 9.11
CA VAL A 28 -8.79 -14.92 8.44
C VAL A 28 -8.48 -15.55 7.08
N ILE A 29 -7.65 -14.90 6.26
CA ILE A 29 -7.23 -15.42 4.96
C ILE A 29 -6.53 -16.78 5.13
N GLY A 30 -5.61 -16.90 6.10
CA GLY A 30 -4.93 -18.15 6.39
C GLY A 30 -5.86 -19.26 6.88
N LYS A 31 -6.91 -18.94 7.65
CA LYS A 31 -7.92 -19.94 8.06
C LYS A 31 -8.80 -20.42 6.92
N LEU A 32 -9.05 -19.57 5.93
CA LEU A 32 -9.85 -19.90 4.75
C LEU A 32 -9.09 -20.74 3.72
N HIS A 33 -7.80 -21.02 3.98
CA HIS A 33 -6.93 -21.80 3.10
C HIS A 33 -6.88 -21.24 1.65
N LEU A 34 -6.97 -19.92 1.53
CA LEU A 34 -6.97 -19.18 0.25
C LEU A 34 -5.57 -19.09 -0.38
N GLU A 35 -4.56 -19.72 0.21
CA GLU A 35 -3.20 -19.82 -0.35
C GLU A 35 -3.17 -20.29 -1.81
N ASN A 36 -4.12 -21.14 -2.21
CA ASN A 36 -4.16 -21.70 -3.56
C ASN A 36 -4.66 -20.69 -4.61
N GLU A 37 -5.33 -19.61 -4.19
CA GLU A 37 -5.76 -18.50 -5.05
C GLU A 37 -4.67 -17.43 -5.23
N VAL A 38 -3.55 -17.58 -4.50
CA VAL A 38 -2.42 -16.66 -4.57
C VAL A 38 -1.51 -17.12 -5.71
N GLU A 39 -1.21 -16.19 -6.62
CA GLU A 39 -0.34 -16.44 -7.76
C GLU A 39 0.98 -17.08 -7.33
N SER A 40 1.41 -18.12 -8.06
CA SER A 40 2.58 -18.95 -7.69
C SER A 40 3.86 -18.14 -7.53
N TYR A 41 3.95 -16.97 -8.18
CA TYR A 41 5.05 -16.02 -8.03
C TYR A 41 5.21 -15.53 -6.59
N VAL A 42 4.14 -15.37 -5.80
CA VAL A 42 4.23 -14.89 -4.40
C VAL A 42 5.00 -15.88 -3.51
N TYR A 43 4.84 -17.18 -3.75
CA TYR A 43 5.65 -18.21 -3.09
C TYR A 43 7.10 -18.27 -3.59
N GLN A 44 7.35 -17.75 -4.80
CA GLN A 44 8.69 -17.60 -5.37
C GLN A 44 9.37 -16.30 -4.92
N ILE A 45 8.61 -15.31 -4.44
CA ILE A 45 9.11 -14.19 -3.65
C ILE A 45 9.46 -14.74 -2.27
N LYS A 46 10.52 -15.55 -2.20
CA LYS A 46 11.24 -15.72 -0.95
C LYS A 46 11.61 -14.32 -0.48
N PHE A 47 11.04 -13.89 0.65
CA PHE A 47 11.63 -12.85 1.48
C PHE A 47 13.11 -13.19 1.63
N GLY A 48 13.94 -12.51 0.85
CA GLY A 48 15.35 -12.83 0.70
C GLY A 48 15.63 -14.11 -0.11
N GLY A 49 16.02 -13.91 -1.37
CA GLY A 49 17.21 -14.58 -1.93
C GLY A 49 18.51 -14.29 -1.15
N LEU A 50 18.40 -14.02 0.16
CA LEU A 50 19.43 -13.77 1.15
C LEU A 50 19.27 -14.65 2.40
N VAL A 51 18.22 -15.48 2.51
CA VAL A 51 18.07 -16.40 3.66
C VAL A 51 18.51 -17.84 3.31
N ALA A 52 19.05 -18.06 2.11
CA ALA A 52 19.60 -19.37 1.72
C ALA A 52 20.90 -19.26 0.90
N THR A 53 21.61 -18.14 1.00
CA THR A 53 22.99 -18.05 0.54
C THR A 53 23.85 -18.16 1.79
N GLN A 54 24.49 -19.32 1.91
CA GLN A 54 25.61 -19.69 2.77
C GLN A 54 26.16 -18.59 3.68
N GLU A 55 26.43 -18.94 4.93
CA GLU A 55 27.14 -18.22 6.01
C GLU A 55 28.44 -17.49 5.57
N ARG A 56 28.32 -16.53 4.66
CA ARG A 56 29.37 -15.62 4.28
C ARG A 56 28.95 -14.30 4.88
N GLU A 57 29.64 -13.91 5.94
CA GLU A 57 29.43 -12.59 6.54
C GLU A 57 29.63 -11.53 5.45
N LEU A 58 28.51 -10.95 4.99
CA LEU A 58 28.53 -9.88 4.00
C LEU A 58 29.34 -8.73 4.58
N THR A 59 30.40 -8.33 3.87
CA THR A 59 31.17 -7.16 4.25
C THR A 59 30.31 -5.89 4.13
N TRP A 60 30.70 -4.80 4.77
CA TRP A 60 29.98 -3.53 4.67
C TRP A 60 29.85 -3.04 3.21
N VAL A 61 30.84 -3.33 2.37
CA VAL A 61 30.81 -2.99 0.94
C VAL A 61 29.77 -3.83 0.20
N ASP A 62 29.72 -5.14 0.47
CA ASP A 62 28.73 -6.05 -0.14
C ASP A 62 27.30 -5.66 0.24
N ARG A 63 27.07 -5.27 1.50
CA ARG A 63 25.77 -4.81 1.98
C ARG A 63 25.31 -3.54 1.28
N TYR A 64 26.20 -2.58 1.10
CA TYR A 64 25.88 -1.33 0.40
C TYR A 64 25.55 -1.57 -1.07
N GLN A 65 26.38 -2.37 -1.76
CA GLN A 65 26.13 -2.73 -3.15
C GLN A 65 24.82 -3.53 -3.31
N TYR A 66 24.55 -4.46 -2.41
CA TYR A 66 23.29 -5.19 -2.37
C TYR A 66 22.10 -4.23 -2.22
N ALA A 67 22.14 -3.33 -1.24
CA ALA A 67 21.06 -2.38 -0.99
C ALA A 67 20.81 -1.46 -2.19
N LEU A 68 21.87 -0.96 -2.84
CA LEU A 68 21.75 -0.14 -4.03
C LEU A 68 21.15 -0.91 -5.21
N ASN A 69 21.59 -2.14 -5.45
CA ASN A 69 21.08 -2.97 -6.54
C ASN A 69 19.61 -3.33 -6.30
N TYR A 70 19.25 -3.68 -5.06
CA TYR A 70 17.88 -3.99 -4.67
C TYR A 70 16.96 -2.77 -4.80
N MET A 71 17.42 -1.60 -4.36
CA MET A 71 16.69 -0.33 -4.54
C MET A 71 16.46 -0.03 -6.03
N LYS A 72 17.50 -0.15 -6.86
CA LYS A 72 17.38 0.08 -8.31
C LYS A 72 16.41 -0.91 -8.97
N ASP A 73 16.46 -2.19 -8.61
CA ASP A 73 15.56 -3.20 -9.15
C ASP A 73 14.09 -2.86 -8.83
N ILE A 74 13.78 -2.52 -7.57
CA ILE A 74 12.43 -2.11 -7.17
C ILE A 74 12.01 -0.85 -7.94
N LEU A 75 12.85 0.18 -7.98
CA LEU A 75 12.54 1.44 -8.66
C LEU A 75 12.26 1.18 -10.15
N CYS A 76 13.11 0.43 -10.84
CA CYS A 76 12.94 0.11 -12.26
C CYS A 76 11.68 -0.71 -12.55
N ARG A 77 11.22 -1.55 -11.61
CA ARG A 77 9.96 -2.31 -11.76
C ARG A 77 8.72 -1.44 -11.54
N VAL A 78 8.79 -0.46 -10.64
CA VAL A 78 7.59 0.22 -10.11
C VAL A 78 7.40 1.65 -10.67
N TRP A 79 8.46 2.32 -11.10
CA TRP A 79 8.41 3.75 -11.46
C TRP A 79 7.36 4.08 -12.54
N LEU A 80 7.22 3.24 -13.56
CA LEU A 80 6.28 3.50 -14.66
C LEU A 80 4.83 3.48 -14.16
N TYR A 81 4.49 2.51 -13.31
CA TYR A 81 3.16 2.41 -12.70
C TYR A 81 2.88 3.63 -11.80
N VAL A 82 3.87 4.10 -11.05
CA VAL A 82 3.75 5.30 -10.20
C VAL A 82 3.51 6.53 -11.06
N VAL A 83 4.30 6.73 -12.13
CA VAL A 83 4.14 7.86 -13.04
C VAL A 83 2.76 7.85 -13.71
N ILE A 84 2.31 6.69 -14.20
CA ILE A 84 0.97 6.55 -14.80
C ILE A 84 -0.11 6.85 -13.76
N GLY A 85 0.01 6.31 -12.54
CA GLY A 85 -0.95 6.56 -11.47
C GLY A 85 -1.06 8.05 -11.11
N ILE A 86 0.09 8.75 -11.01
CA ILE A 86 0.12 10.20 -10.76
C ILE A 86 -0.49 10.97 -11.95
N ALA A 87 -0.17 10.58 -13.18
CA ALA A 87 -0.70 11.25 -14.37
C ALA A 87 -2.23 11.10 -14.47
N ILE A 88 -2.75 9.89 -14.26
CA ILE A 88 -4.19 9.63 -14.21
C ILE A 88 -4.80 10.43 -13.06
N GLY A 89 -4.25 10.30 -11.86
CA GLY A 89 -4.72 10.99 -10.65
C GLY A 89 -4.80 12.50 -10.86
N GLY A 90 -3.75 13.12 -11.41
CA GLY A 90 -3.71 14.54 -11.74
C GLY A 90 -4.67 14.95 -12.87
N PHE A 91 -4.91 14.08 -13.86
CA PHE A 91 -5.87 14.34 -14.93
C PHE A 91 -7.31 14.35 -14.43
N ILE A 92 -7.67 13.46 -13.49
CA ILE A 92 -9.02 13.39 -12.91
C ILE A 92 -9.19 14.29 -11.68
N HIS A 93 -8.11 14.87 -11.16
CA HIS A 93 -8.13 15.74 -9.99
C HIS A 93 -8.95 17.00 -10.30
N GLY A 94 -10.11 17.14 -9.65
CA GLY A 94 -11.05 18.23 -9.86
C GLY A 94 -12.26 17.92 -10.74
N TYR A 95 -12.47 16.66 -11.15
CA TYR A 95 -13.63 16.28 -11.95
C TYR A 95 -14.96 16.19 -11.15
N ALA A 96 -14.90 16.13 -9.82
CA ALA A 96 -16.08 16.00 -8.96
C ALA A 96 -16.64 17.37 -8.54
N PRO A 97 -17.88 17.71 -8.89
CA PRO A 97 -18.54 18.91 -8.37
C PRO A 97 -18.83 18.76 -6.86
N GLU A 98 -18.30 19.70 -6.07
CA GLU A 98 -18.45 19.73 -4.60
C GLU A 98 -19.92 19.63 -4.15
N ASP A 99 -20.84 20.26 -4.89
CA ASP A 99 -22.28 20.24 -4.60
C ASP A 99 -22.90 18.83 -4.70
N LEU A 100 -22.45 17.99 -5.64
CA LEU A 100 -22.93 16.61 -5.79
C LEU A 100 -22.40 15.73 -4.65
N LEU A 101 -21.16 15.94 -4.25
CA LEU A 101 -20.50 15.26 -3.14
C LEU A 101 -21.21 15.53 -1.81
N VAL A 102 -21.49 16.80 -1.51
CA VAL A 102 -22.19 17.17 -0.26
C VAL A 102 -23.61 16.62 -0.23
N ARG A 103 -24.29 16.58 -1.39
CA ARG A 103 -25.69 16.14 -1.48
C ARG A 103 -25.87 14.61 -1.37
N TYR A 104 -24.97 13.82 -1.95
CA TYR A 104 -25.11 12.36 -2.00
C TYR A 104 -24.09 11.59 -1.16
N ALA A 105 -22.91 12.14 -0.89
CA ALA A 105 -21.86 11.55 -0.06
C ALA A 105 -21.63 12.33 1.25
N GLY A 106 -22.66 13.03 1.74
CA GLY A 106 -22.61 13.77 3.00
C GLY A 106 -22.48 12.88 4.24
N PRO A 107 -22.11 13.44 5.41
CA PRO A 107 -21.82 12.70 6.64
C PRO A 107 -22.97 11.85 7.18
N SER A 108 -24.21 12.16 6.78
CA SER A 108 -25.42 11.47 7.20
C SER A 108 -25.79 10.27 6.30
N ASN A 109 -25.03 9.98 5.25
CA ASN A 109 -25.30 8.85 4.35
C ASN A 109 -24.35 7.68 4.62
N LEU A 110 -24.91 6.54 5.04
CA LEU A 110 -24.13 5.30 5.26
C LEU A 110 -23.49 4.77 3.97
N LEU A 111 -24.07 5.08 2.81
CA LEU A 111 -23.55 4.72 1.49
C LEU A 111 -22.62 5.79 0.90
N ALA A 112 -22.26 6.83 1.66
CA ALA A 112 -21.40 7.91 1.18
C ALA A 112 -20.08 7.39 0.59
N VAL A 113 -19.45 6.40 1.25
CA VAL A 113 -18.16 5.84 0.82
C VAL A 113 -18.28 5.09 -0.52
N PRO A 114 -19.18 4.08 -0.69
CA PRO A 114 -19.39 3.45 -1.99
C PRO A 114 -19.78 4.44 -3.11
N ILE A 115 -20.63 5.43 -2.80
CA ILE A 115 -21.09 6.43 -3.77
C ILE A 115 -19.93 7.33 -4.22
N ALA A 116 -19.09 7.79 -3.28
CA ALA A 116 -17.90 8.58 -3.61
C ALA A 116 -16.91 7.80 -4.49
N VAL A 117 -16.72 6.50 -4.22
CA VAL A 117 -15.89 5.61 -5.05
C VAL A 117 -16.47 5.46 -6.46
N ALA A 118 -17.79 5.28 -6.60
CA ALA A 118 -18.47 5.16 -7.89
C ALA A 118 -18.41 6.45 -8.73
N ILE A 119 -18.47 7.61 -8.06
CA ILE A 119 -18.34 8.94 -8.70
C ILE A 119 -16.87 9.23 -9.07
N GLY A 120 -15.92 8.40 -8.62
CA GLY A 120 -14.51 8.53 -8.96
C GLY A 120 -13.83 9.69 -8.25
N VAL A 121 -14.30 10.07 -7.06
CA VAL A 121 -13.74 11.18 -6.27
C VAL A 121 -12.29 10.86 -5.90
N PRO A 122 -11.31 11.54 -6.52
CA PRO A 122 -9.93 11.46 -6.09
C PRO A 122 -9.78 12.56 -5.02
N LEU A 123 -9.97 12.20 -3.75
CA LEU A 123 -9.63 13.09 -2.63
C LEU A 123 -8.12 13.38 -2.63
#